data_AF-A0A5B8RDT2-F1
#
_entry.id   AF-A0A5B8RDT2-F1
#
_cell.length_a   1.000
_cell.length_b   1.000
_cell.length_c   1.000
_cell.angle_alpha   90.00
_cell.angle_beta   90.00
_cell.angle_gamma   90.00
#
_symmetry.space_group_name_H-M   'P 1'
#
loop_
_entity.id
_entity.type
_entity.pdbx_description
1 polymer ?
#
loop_
_entity_poly.entity_id
_entity_poly.type
_entity_poly.pdbx_seq_one_letter_code
_entity_poly.pdbx_strand_id
1 'polypeptide(L)'
;MKRMMAVFALTAGVLAGCQNLPGEWPQQRLPDTEAGTVATALETVRGSQGLSGDALRQRMARQLENRTDGHCDAAELSAGMLALRLPGDAEPPAIDTLFDDCLDAAATADTAAGVLAAVIADGLHWRGEAAAGNAGNKGLKKALEELRAENAQLRDQLEGLKAIEESLQQREQQRNGTQ
;
A
#
# COMPACT_ATOMS: atom_id res chain seq x y z
N MET A 1 39.90 18.75 24.67
CA MET A 1 40.85 17.66 24.96
C MET A 1 40.20 16.33 24.57
N LYS A 2 40.94 15.44 23.88
CA LYS A 2 40.57 14.08 23.39
C LYS A 2 39.49 14.09 22.29
N ARG A 3 39.81 14.14 20.98
CA ARG A 3 40.49 13.15 20.10
C ARG A 3 40.04 11.70 20.28
N MET A 4 39.60 11.15 19.13
CA MET A 4 40.01 9.90 18.49
C MET A 4 38.96 8.78 18.40
N MET A 5 38.66 8.46 17.14
CA MET A 5 38.68 7.12 16.52
C MET A 5 37.67 6.07 17.05
N ALA A 6 37.10 5.18 16.26
CA ALA A 6 37.51 4.62 15.00
C ALA A 6 36.29 4.11 14.22
N VAL A 7 36.32 4.32 12.91
CA VAL A 7 35.75 3.40 11.92
C VAL A 7 36.51 2.08 12.01
N PHE A 8 35.80 0.95 11.85
CA PHE A 8 36.21 -0.40 11.38
C PHE A 8 35.34 -1.40 12.16
N ALA A 9 34.28 -1.95 11.59
CA ALA A 9 34.25 -3.03 10.59
C ALA A 9 33.67 -4.29 11.24
N LEU A 10 32.63 -4.85 10.62
CA LEU A 10 32.62 -6.22 10.11
C LEU A 10 31.17 -6.67 9.89
N THR A 11 30.77 -6.58 8.62
CA THR A 11 29.91 -7.57 7.98
C THR A 11 30.51 -8.97 8.15
N ALA A 12 29.82 -9.87 8.85
CA ALA A 12 29.72 -11.31 8.56
C ALA A 12 29.09 -12.03 9.76
N GLY A 13 27.98 -12.73 9.53
CA GLY A 13 27.36 -13.55 10.57
C GLY A 13 25.91 -13.92 10.28
N VAL A 14 25.67 -14.49 9.10
CA VAL A 14 24.41 -15.16 8.76
C VAL A 14 24.27 -16.40 9.65
N LEU A 15 23.10 -16.53 10.29
CA LEU A 15 22.49 -17.76 10.82
C LEU A 15 23.31 -18.57 11.85
N ALA A 16 23.31 -18.11 13.11
CA ALA A 16 23.34 -19.02 14.26
C ALA A 16 22.94 -18.28 15.55
N GLY A 17 21.80 -18.66 16.14
CA GLY A 17 21.56 -18.48 17.58
C GLY A 17 20.85 -17.19 18.00
N CYS A 18 19.52 -17.13 17.81
CA CYS A 18 18.61 -16.29 18.58
C CYS A 18 18.52 -16.71 20.07
N GLN A 19 19.66 -16.87 20.76
CA GLN A 19 19.70 -17.41 22.13
C GLN A 19 20.43 -16.51 23.13
N ASN A 20 20.95 -15.34 22.72
CA ASN A 20 21.61 -14.40 23.64
C ASN A 20 21.36 -12.94 23.23
N LEU A 21 20.10 -12.51 23.27
CA LEU A 21 19.82 -11.08 23.47
C LEU A 21 19.91 -10.81 24.98
N PRO A 22 20.72 -9.86 25.47
CA PRO A 22 20.60 -9.37 26.83
C PRO A 22 19.17 -8.85 27.01
N GLY A 23 18.37 -9.66 27.69
CA GLY A 23 16.97 -9.41 27.95
C GLY A 23 16.85 -8.36 29.04
N GLU A 24 16.68 -7.11 28.61
CA GLU A 24 15.81 -6.13 29.25
C GLU A 24 15.61 -5.03 28.20
N TRP A 25 14.62 -5.25 27.34
CA TRP A 25 13.98 -4.12 26.67
C TRP A 25 13.46 -3.23 27.79
N PRO A 26 13.73 -1.91 27.79
CA PRO A 26 13.16 -1.03 28.79
C PRO A 26 11.64 -1.22 28.77
N GLN A 27 11.11 -1.91 29.77
CA GLN A 27 9.68 -1.99 29.98
C GLN A 27 9.28 -0.61 30.49
N GLN A 28 9.01 0.31 29.58
CA GLN A 28 8.13 1.42 29.90
C GLN A 28 6.84 0.79 30.40
N ARG A 29 6.65 0.83 31.73
CA ARG A 29 5.37 0.50 32.33
C ARG A 29 4.39 1.52 31.80
N LEU A 30 3.52 1.06 30.92
CA LEU A 30 2.40 1.84 30.45
C LEU A 30 1.56 2.26 31.65
N PRO A 31 1.02 3.48 31.69
CA PRO A 31 -0.08 3.77 32.58
C PRO A 31 -1.21 2.76 32.30
N ASP A 32 -1.84 2.23 33.36
CA ASP A 32 -2.81 1.13 33.25
C ASP A 32 -3.95 1.41 32.25
N THR A 33 -4.25 2.70 32.04
CA THR A 33 -5.24 3.20 31.08
C THR A 33 -4.83 2.99 29.62
N GLU A 34 -3.57 3.24 29.25
CA GLU A 34 -3.09 3.06 27.87
C GLU A 34 -2.95 1.59 27.49
N ALA A 35 -2.49 0.76 28.44
CA ALA A 35 -2.48 -0.68 28.27
C ALA A 35 -3.90 -1.22 28.02
N GLY A 36 -4.91 -0.68 28.71
CA GLY A 36 -6.33 -1.00 28.50
C GLY A 36 -6.83 -0.62 27.11
N THR A 37 -6.49 0.57 26.61
CA THR A 37 -6.89 1.05 25.28
C THR A 37 -6.36 0.14 24.17
N VAL A 38 -5.05 -0.10 24.18
CA VAL A 38 -4.41 -0.95 23.16
C VAL A 38 -4.90 -2.40 23.24
N ALA A 39 -5.03 -2.96 24.44
CA ALA A 39 -5.55 -4.31 24.63
C ALA A 39 -6.98 -4.47 24.08
N THR A 40 -7.86 -3.51 24.38
CA THR A 40 -9.25 -3.50 23.89
C THR A 40 -9.32 -3.42 22.37
N ALA A 41 -8.47 -2.59 21.77
CA ALA A 41 -8.39 -2.47 20.32
C ALA A 41 -7.93 -3.79 19.66
N LEU A 42 -6.93 -4.45 20.24
CA LEU A 42 -6.43 -5.74 19.77
C LEU A 42 -7.46 -6.87 19.92
N GLU A 43 -8.21 -6.92 21.03
CA GLU A 43 -9.29 -7.88 21.22
C GLU A 43 -10.40 -7.72 20.18
N THR A 44 -10.75 -6.46 19.88
CA THR A 44 -11.74 -6.15 18.83
C THR A 44 -11.30 -6.67 17.47
N VAL A 45 -10.02 -6.56 17.14
CA VAL A 45 -9.45 -7.07 15.88
C VAL A 45 -9.33 -8.60 15.90
N ARG A 46 -8.98 -9.21 17.03
CA ARG A 46 -8.95 -10.67 17.17
C ARG A 46 -10.34 -11.26 16.93
N GLY A 47 -11.38 -10.63 17.48
CA GLY A 47 -12.77 -11.03 17.27
C GLY A 47 -13.31 -10.81 15.86
N SER A 48 -12.54 -10.21 14.94
CA SER A 48 -12.92 -10.01 13.54
C SER A 48 -12.21 -10.97 12.57
N GLN A 49 -11.49 -11.96 13.08
CA GLN A 49 -10.88 -13.00 12.24
C GLN A 49 -11.96 -13.77 11.45
N GLY A 50 -11.70 -14.01 10.16
CA GLY A 50 -12.62 -14.72 9.27
C GLY A 50 -13.81 -13.91 8.75
N LEU A 51 -13.93 -12.63 9.09
CA LEU A 51 -15.00 -11.77 8.54
C LEU A 51 -14.77 -11.44 7.06
N SER A 52 -15.88 -11.35 6.30
CA SER A 52 -15.88 -10.83 4.94
C SER A 52 -15.58 -9.33 4.92
N GLY A 53 -15.22 -8.80 3.74
CA GLY A 53 -14.96 -7.37 3.56
C GLY A 53 -16.13 -6.48 4.02
N ASP A 54 -17.37 -6.84 3.68
CA ASP A 54 -18.57 -6.12 4.10
C ASP A 54 -18.77 -6.14 5.63
N ALA A 55 -18.56 -7.31 6.24
CA ALA A 55 -18.66 -7.46 7.70
C ALA A 55 -17.55 -6.68 8.43
N LEU A 56 -16.35 -6.58 7.84
CA LEU A 56 -15.27 -5.73 8.34
C LEU A 56 -15.65 -4.25 8.25
N ARG A 57 -16.23 -3.78 7.12
CA ARG A 57 -16.71 -2.39 6.99
C ARG A 57 -17.81 -2.08 7.99
N GLN A 58 -18.77 -2.98 8.17
CA GLN A 58 -19.84 -2.80 9.16
C GLN A 58 -19.30 -2.78 10.59
N ARG A 59 -18.28 -3.60 10.89
CA ARG A 59 -17.64 -3.57 12.21
C ARG A 59 -16.85 -2.29 12.42
N MET A 60 -16.11 -1.84 11.41
CA MET A 60 -15.36 -0.57 11.43
C MET A 60 -16.30 0.61 11.64
N ALA A 61 -17.41 0.70 10.90
CA ALA A 61 -18.41 1.75 11.08
C ALA A 61 -18.94 1.80 12.53
N ARG A 62 -19.24 0.63 13.11
CA ARG A 62 -19.63 0.54 14.54
C ARG A 62 -18.54 0.99 15.50
N GLN A 63 -17.26 0.83 15.17
CA GLN A 63 -16.19 1.36 16.02
C GLN A 63 -16.15 2.89 15.92
N LEU A 64 -16.27 3.44 14.71
CA LEU A 64 -16.31 4.89 14.51
C LEU A 64 -17.49 5.56 15.21
N GLU A 65 -18.65 4.90 15.28
CA GLU A 65 -19.81 5.37 16.06
C GLU A 65 -19.57 5.44 17.57
N ASN A 66 -18.61 4.65 18.09
CA ASN A 66 -18.25 4.61 19.51
C ASN A 66 -17.02 5.45 19.84
N ARG A 67 -16.49 6.20 18.86
CA ARG A 67 -15.35 7.09 19.07
C ARG A 67 -15.73 8.20 20.04
N THR A 68 -14.82 8.50 20.95
CA THR A 68 -14.91 9.64 21.86
C THR A 68 -14.03 10.76 21.34
N ASP A 69 -14.63 11.88 20.95
CA ASP A 69 -13.87 13.00 20.40
C ASP A 69 -12.87 13.58 21.44
N GLY A 70 -11.71 13.99 20.95
CA GLY A 70 -10.67 14.66 21.72
C GLY A 70 -9.77 13.73 22.55
N HIS A 71 -9.87 12.41 22.36
CA HIS A 71 -9.01 11.43 23.04
C HIS A 71 -8.68 10.25 22.12
N CYS A 72 -7.41 9.82 22.13
CA CYS A 72 -7.01 8.59 21.49
C CYS A 72 -7.60 7.36 22.19
N ASP A 73 -8.61 6.73 21.57
CA ASP A 73 -9.35 5.63 22.16
C ASP A 73 -9.20 4.29 21.41
N ALA A 74 -9.77 3.24 22.01
CA ALA A 74 -9.67 1.89 21.47
C ALA A 74 -10.52 1.71 20.19
N ALA A 75 -11.58 2.50 20.04
CA ALA A 75 -12.48 2.44 18.91
C ALA A 75 -11.78 2.97 17.66
N GLU A 76 -11.06 4.09 17.78
CA GLU A 76 -10.22 4.69 16.75
C GLU A 76 -9.13 3.72 16.27
N LEU A 77 -8.33 3.20 17.21
CA LEU A 77 -7.27 2.24 16.91
C LEU A 77 -7.82 0.96 16.26
N SER A 78 -8.95 0.44 16.75
CA SER A 78 -9.55 -0.76 16.19
C SER A 78 -10.14 -0.52 14.80
N ALA A 79 -10.76 0.63 14.54
CA ALA A 79 -11.23 1.01 13.21
C ALA A 79 -10.06 1.03 12.20
N GLY A 80 -8.94 1.64 12.59
CA GLY A 80 -7.69 1.63 11.86
C GLY A 80 -7.15 0.22 11.52
N MET A 81 -7.04 -0.62 12.53
CA MET A 81 -6.57 -2.01 12.35
C MET A 81 -7.54 -2.85 11.50
N LEU A 82 -8.84 -2.59 11.59
CA LEU A 82 -9.83 -3.23 10.71
C LEU A 82 -9.69 -2.76 9.26
N ALA A 83 -9.39 -1.47 9.05
CA ALA A 83 -9.15 -0.90 7.72
C ALA A 83 -7.93 -1.54 7.03
N LEU A 84 -6.86 -1.83 7.77
CA LEU A 84 -5.69 -2.55 7.24
C LEU A 84 -6.03 -3.95 6.72
N ARG A 85 -7.10 -4.55 7.23
CA ARG A 85 -7.54 -5.91 6.87
C ARG A 85 -8.57 -5.94 5.75
N LEU A 86 -8.99 -4.76 5.25
CA LEU A 86 -9.89 -4.71 4.11
C LEU A 86 -9.19 -5.23 2.85
N PRO A 87 -9.93 -5.91 1.94
CA PRO A 87 -9.42 -6.35 0.65
C PRO A 87 -8.66 -5.24 -0.08
N GLY A 88 -7.58 -5.56 -0.80
CA GLY A 88 -6.70 -4.56 -1.42
C GLY A 88 -7.34 -3.71 -2.53
N ASP A 89 -8.49 -4.14 -3.04
CA ASP A 89 -9.35 -3.40 -3.98
C ASP A 89 -10.39 -2.51 -3.30
N ALA A 90 -10.54 -2.61 -1.97
CA ALA A 90 -11.42 -1.74 -1.22
C ALA A 90 -10.75 -0.37 -1.00
N GLU A 91 -11.48 0.69 -1.37
CA GLU A 91 -11.08 2.07 -1.10
C GLU A 91 -10.76 2.23 0.41
N PRO A 92 -9.57 2.75 0.76
CA PRO A 92 -9.25 3.03 2.15
C PRO A 92 -10.27 4.03 2.71
N PRO A 93 -10.68 3.91 4.00
CA PRO A 93 -11.36 5.02 4.65
C PRO A 93 -10.46 6.25 4.63
N ALA A 94 -11.04 7.45 4.64
CA ALA A 94 -10.28 8.69 4.76
C ALA A 94 -9.44 8.63 6.05
N ILE A 95 -8.13 8.51 5.91
CA ILE A 95 -7.16 8.33 7.01
C ILE A 95 -6.94 9.68 7.71
N ASP A 96 -7.08 10.78 6.96
CA ASP A 96 -6.69 12.13 7.34
C ASP A 96 -7.44 12.68 8.56
N THR A 97 -8.53 12.03 8.99
CA THR A 97 -9.27 12.38 10.22
C THR A 97 -9.48 11.19 11.15
N LEU A 98 -8.97 10.02 10.76
CA LEU A 98 -9.15 8.79 11.51
C LEU A 98 -8.30 8.80 12.78
N PHE A 99 -7.14 9.45 12.75
CA PHE A 99 -6.20 9.45 13.87
C PHE A 99 -5.84 10.82 14.42
N ASP A 100 -6.65 11.86 14.19
CA ASP A 100 -6.31 13.23 14.61
C ASP A 100 -6.03 13.30 16.13
N ASP A 101 -6.85 12.61 16.92
CA ASP A 101 -6.73 12.59 18.38
C ASP A 101 -5.57 11.68 18.84
N CYS A 102 -5.26 10.60 18.12
CA CYS A 102 -4.11 9.74 18.40
C CYS A 102 -2.76 10.27 17.89
N LEU A 103 -2.75 11.10 16.85
CA LEU A 103 -1.55 11.66 16.22
C LEU A 103 -1.28 13.11 16.63
N ASP A 104 -2.07 13.71 17.52
CA ASP A 104 -1.74 14.99 18.13
C ASP A 104 -0.41 14.90 18.90
N ALA A 105 0.64 15.36 18.22
CA ALA A 105 2.02 15.00 18.47
C ALA A 105 2.56 15.47 19.83
N ALA A 106 1.88 16.37 20.54
CA ALA A 106 2.32 16.83 21.86
C ALA A 106 1.80 15.94 23.01
N ALA A 107 0.64 15.32 22.87
CA ALA A 107 -0.04 14.61 23.95
C ALA A 107 0.15 13.08 23.89
N THR A 108 0.26 12.52 22.69
CA THR A 108 0.19 11.06 22.48
C THR A 108 1.44 10.45 21.83
N ALA A 109 2.41 11.26 21.36
CA ALA A 109 3.54 10.78 20.55
C ALA A 109 4.37 9.65 21.18
N ASP A 110 4.55 9.67 22.51
CA ASP A 110 5.33 8.66 23.23
C ASP A 110 4.45 7.59 23.91
N THR A 111 3.13 7.64 23.73
CA THR A 111 2.18 6.67 24.30
C THR A 111 2.10 5.44 23.42
N ALA A 112 1.79 4.26 23.99
CA ALA A 112 1.62 3.06 23.16
C ALA A 112 0.46 3.19 22.15
N ALA A 113 -0.58 3.93 22.53
CA ALA A 113 -1.72 4.20 21.67
C ALA A 113 -1.31 5.08 20.48
N GLY A 114 -0.57 6.17 20.71
CA GLY A 114 -0.04 7.03 19.64
C GLY A 114 0.98 6.33 18.75
N VAL A 115 1.90 5.54 19.32
CA VAL A 115 2.85 4.73 18.53
C VAL A 115 2.10 3.72 17.64
N LEU A 116 1.09 3.04 18.19
CA LEU A 116 0.28 2.11 17.42
C LEU A 116 -0.51 2.83 16.32
N ALA A 117 -1.11 3.98 16.62
CA ALA A 117 -1.81 4.80 15.63
C ALA A 117 -0.88 5.22 14.49
N ALA A 118 0.34 5.67 14.79
CA ALA A 118 1.34 6.02 13.78
C ALA A 118 1.68 4.84 12.87
N VAL A 119 1.90 3.65 13.45
CA VAL A 119 2.16 2.43 12.66
C VAL A 119 0.95 2.04 11.78
N ILE A 120 -0.27 2.21 12.30
CA ILE A 120 -1.49 1.92 11.52
C ILE A 120 -1.65 2.94 10.38
N ALA A 121 -1.43 4.23 10.65
CA ALA A 121 -1.50 5.30 9.67
C ALA A 121 -0.50 5.07 8.53
N ASP A 122 0.76 4.76 8.85
CA ASP A 122 1.78 4.38 7.87
C ASP A 122 1.34 3.17 7.02
N GLY A 123 0.81 2.12 7.67
CA GLY A 123 0.32 0.94 6.99
C GLY A 123 -0.82 1.24 6.00
N LEU A 124 -1.74 2.13 6.39
CA LEU A 124 -2.85 2.54 5.53
C LEU A 124 -2.37 3.43 4.37
N HIS A 125 -1.41 4.32 4.62
CA HIS A 125 -0.76 5.11 3.58
C HIS A 125 -0.11 4.22 2.51
N TRP A 126 0.74 3.26 2.92
CA TRP A 126 1.38 2.32 1.99
C TRP A 126 0.39 1.42 1.27
N ARG A 127 -0.72 1.04 1.91
CA ARG A 127 -1.81 0.30 1.25
C ARG A 127 -2.47 1.15 0.16
N GLY A 128 -2.69 2.44 0.40
CA GLY A 128 -3.18 3.40 -0.58
C GLY A 128 -2.25 3.53 -1.79
N GLU A 129 -0.96 3.76 -1.54
CA GLU A 129 0.09 3.82 -2.57
C GLU A 129 0.17 2.52 -3.39
N ALA A 130 0.10 1.36 -2.73
CA ALA A 130 0.10 0.06 -3.41
C ALA A 130 -1.15 -0.14 -4.29
N ALA A 131 -2.33 0.29 -3.82
CA ALA A 131 -3.56 0.24 -4.61
C ALA A 131 -3.48 1.16 -5.84
N ALA A 132 -2.99 2.39 -5.67
CA ALA A 132 -2.77 3.33 -6.76
C ALA A 132 -1.76 2.80 -7.79
N GLY A 133 -0.63 2.25 -7.32
CA GLY A 133 0.37 1.62 -8.17
C GLY A 133 -0.16 0.43 -8.96
N ASN A 134 -0.99 -0.42 -8.34
CA ASN A 134 -1.64 -1.53 -9.02
C ASN A 134 -2.65 -1.08 -10.08
N ALA A 135 -3.44 -0.04 -9.80
CA ALA A 135 -4.35 0.56 -10.76
C ALA A 135 -3.57 1.15 -11.96
N GLY A 136 -2.48 1.87 -11.69
CA GLY A 136 -1.56 2.39 -12.70
C GLY A 136 -0.96 1.30 -13.58
N ASN A 137 -0.46 0.22 -12.98
CA ASN A 137 0.07 -0.94 -13.71
C ASN A 137 -0.97 -1.62 -14.61
N LYS A 138 -2.22 -1.72 -14.15
CA LYS A 138 -3.32 -2.25 -14.97
C LYS A 138 -3.62 -1.34 -16.16
N GLY A 139 -3.62 -0.02 -15.95
CA GLY A 139 -3.76 0.98 -17.01
C GLY A 139 -2.63 0.89 -18.05
N LEU A 140 -1.38 0.80 -17.59
CA LEU A 140 -0.20 0.63 -18.45
C LEU A 140 -0.27 -0.63 -19.29
N LYS A 141 -0.67 -1.77 -18.71
CA LYS A 141 -0.85 -3.02 -19.46
C LYS A 141 -1.88 -2.88 -20.57
N LYS A 142 -3.01 -2.24 -20.29
CA LYS A 142 -4.06 -1.99 -21.27
C LYS A 142 -3.56 -1.11 -22.42
N ALA A 143 -2.90 0.01 -22.11
CA ALA A 143 -2.34 0.91 -23.12
C ALA A 143 -1.28 0.20 -23.99
N LEU A 144 -0.50 -0.70 -23.40
CA LEU A 144 0.50 -1.49 -24.12
C LEU A 144 -0.14 -2.51 -25.07
N GLU A 145 -1.25 -3.13 -24.68
CA GLU A 145 -2.04 -4.01 -25.55
C GLU A 145 -2.66 -3.23 -26.72
N GLU A 146 -3.23 -2.04 -26.46
CA GLU A 146 -3.77 -1.15 -27.49
C GLU A 146 -2.69 -0.73 -28.50
N LEU A 147 -1.53 -0.27 -28.03
CA LEU A 147 -0.40 0.08 -28.89
C LEU A 147 0.12 -1.10 -29.72
N ARG A 148 0.08 -2.32 -29.17
CA ARG A 148 0.46 -3.53 -29.93
C ARG A 148 -0.56 -3.82 -31.04
N ALA A 149 -1.84 -3.67 -30.76
CA ALA A 149 -2.89 -3.84 -31.75
C ALA A 149 -2.79 -2.79 -32.87
N GLU A 150 -2.57 -1.52 -32.52
CA GLU A 150 -2.36 -0.44 -33.48
C GLU A 150 -1.12 -0.69 -34.36
N ASN A 151 0.00 -1.12 -33.77
CA ASN A 151 1.20 -1.46 -34.54
C ASN A 151 0.96 -2.64 -35.50
N ALA A 152 0.18 -3.64 -35.11
CA ALA A 152 -0.18 -4.74 -35.99
C ALA A 152 -1.04 -4.24 -37.15
N GLN A 153 -2.06 -3.44 -36.87
CA GLN A 153 -2.92 -2.84 -37.89
C GLN A 153 -2.14 -1.97 -38.88
N LEU A 154 -1.22 -1.14 -38.39
CA LEU A 154 -0.37 -0.30 -39.25
C LEU A 154 0.55 -1.14 -40.14
N ARG A 155 1.06 -2.28 -39.66
CA ARG A 155 1.85 -3.20 -40.48
C ARG A 155 1.02 -3.82 -41.60
N ASP A 156 -0.18 -4.27 -41.29
CA ASP A 156 -1.11 -4.83 -42.28
C ASP A 156 -1.48 -3.78 -43.34
N GLN A 157 -1.71 -2.52 -42.92
CA GLN A 157 -1.95 -1.42 -43.84
C GLN A 157 -0.76 -1.11 -44.75
N LEU A 158 0.46 -1.12 -44.21
CA LEU A 158 1.67 -0.92 -45.00
C LEU A 158 1.89 -2.05 -46.02
N GLU A 159 1.60 -3.29 -45.64
CA GLU A 159 1.67 -4.43 -46.55
C GLU A 159 0.62 -4.32 -47.67
N GLY A 160 -0.61 -3.93 -47.33
CA GLY A 160 -1.65 -3.64 -48.31
C GLY A 160 -1.28 -2.51 -49.28
N LEU A 161 -0.69 -1.42 -48.79
CA LEU A 161 -0.23 -0.31 -49.63
C LEU A 161 0.90 -0.73 -50.57
N LYS A 162 1.86 -1.54 -50.10
CA LYS A 162 2.93 -2.09 -50.95
C LYS A 162 2.38 -2.97 -52.06
N ALA A 163 1.41 -3.84 -51.76
CA ALA A 163 0.78 -4.68 -52.78
C ALA A 163 0.06 -3.85 -53.87
N ILE A 164 -0.56 -2.73 -53.47
CA ILE A 164 -1.18 -1.78 -54.42
C ILE A 164 -0.11 -1.11 -55.29
N GLU A 165 0.99 -0.65 -54.69
CA GLU A 165 2.12 -0.04 -55.40
C GLU A 165 2.70 -0.99 -56.46
N GLU A 166 2.98 -2.24 -56.08
CA GLU A 166 3.48 -3.27 -57.00
C GLU A 166 2.51 -3.54 -58.16
N SER A 167 1.20 -3.59 -57.89
CA SER A 167 0.17 -3.75 -58.92
C SER A 167 0.11 -2.57 -59.89
N LEU A 168 0.37 -1.34 -59.43
CA LEU A 168 0.41 -0.15 -60.27
C LEU A 168 1.68 -0.15 -61.15
N GLN A 169 2.84 -0.46 -60.57
CA GLN A 169 4.10 -0.55 -61.32
C GLN A 169 4.04 -1.61 -62.43
N GLN A 170 3.44 -2.78 -62.16
CA GLN A 170 3.24 -3.82 -63.18
C GLN A 170 2.34 -3.32 -64.33
N ARG A 171 1.27 -2.59 -64.01
CA ARG A 171 0.37 -2.01 -65.04
C ARG A 171 1.06 -0.96 -65.90
N GLU A 172 1.89 -0.11 -65.31
CA GLU A 172 2.68 0.87 -66.06
C GLU A 172 3.70 0.21 -66.99
N GLN A 173 4.41 -0.82 -66.52
CA GLN A 173 5.37 -1.57 -67.34
C GLN A 173 4.68 -2.27 -68.52
N GLN A 174 3.53 -2.91 -68.29
CA GLN A 174 2.74 -3.53 -69.36
C GLN A 174 2.29 -2.50 -70.40
N ARG A 175 1.90 -1.30 -69.98
CA ARG A 175 1.43 -0.23 -70.87
C ARG A 175 2.56 0.37 -71.72
N ASN A 176 3.76 0.52 -71.15
CA ASN A 176 4.93 1.08 -71.83
C ASN A 176 5.66 0.06 -72.73
N GLY A 177 5.49 -1.24 -72.51
CA GLY A 177 6.09 -2.30 -73.35
C GLY A 177 5.30 -2.65 -74.61
N THR A 178 4.12 -2.08 -74.81
CA THR A 178 3.25 -2.30 -75.98
C THR A 178 3.27 -1.16 -77.03
N GLN A 179 4.22 -0.22 -76.92
CA GLN A 179 4.52 0.78 -77.95
C GLN A 179 5.80 0.44 -78.69
#